data_AF-A0A0U1QTK7-F1
#
_entry.id   AF-A0A0U1QTK7-F1
#
_cell.length_a   1.000
_cell.length_b   1.000
_cell.length_c   1.000
_cell.angle_alpha   90.00
_cell.angle_beta   90.00
_cell.angle_gamma   90.00
#
_symmetry.space_group_name_H-M   'P 1'
#
loop_
_entity.id
_entity.type
_entity.pdbx_description
1 polymer ?
#
loop_
_entity_poly.entity_id
_entity_poly.type
_entity_poly.pdbx_seq_one_letter_code
_entity_poly.pdbx_strand_id
1 'polypeptide(L)'
;MLLKFCFYPSISTTMLKTNFILRLAMFNYSITSEFINEKVSEAISQNFDSHGNGLQSGFISLMVLKGNEVLKDVPIVFEMFSLLAYATSKFPIAVFDFENDAEIDLNQFKNTIVVSEAKNKLILLLTVNAGDLPYVAHWIADSIPSQQVKNMAGLLAIPFSIELHAGKPFILPEWCAAFYVNNNREHCIPTVTLRSMANSNIEAFSGDWIENALHRLSFFNLPVRDAREAIKTAPHGATNTNK
;
A
#
# COMPACT_ATOMS: atom_id res chain seq x y z
N MET A 1 -22.04 -2.65 14.45
CA MET A 1 -20.88 -1.91 15.00
C MET A 1 -19.73 -2.08 14.02
N LEU A 2 -19.77 -1.25 12.95
CA LEU A 2 -18.91 -1.28 11.77
C LEU A 2 -17.74 -0.29 11.94
N LEU A 3 -16.56 -0.57 11.38
CA LEU A 3 -15.53 0.46 11.22
C LEU A 3 -15.10 0.57 9.75
N LYS A 4 -15.53 1.69 9.16
CA LYS A 4 -14.92 2.49 8.09
C LYS A 4 -13.51 2.06 7.67
N PHE A 5 -13.46 1.34 6.55
CA PHE A 5 -12.41 1.42 5.53
C PHE A 5 -13.06 2.03 4.29
N CYS A 6 -13.32 3.35 4.32
CA CYS A 6 -13.82 4.15 3.19
C CYS A 6 -13.73 5.62 3.62
N PHE A 7 -12.77 6.37 3.09
CA PHE A 7 -12.71 7.82 3.28
C PHE A 7 -13.03 8.54 1.97
N TYR A 8 -14.32 8.77 1.75
CA TYR A 8 -14.86 9.98 1.15
C TYR A 8 -16.11 10.38 1.96
N PRO A 9 -16.28 11.64 2.37
CA PRO A 9 -17.58 12.17 2.70
C PRO A 9 -18.15 12.92 1.50
N SER A 10 -19.35 12.51 1.07
CA SER A 10 -20.29 13.34 0.34
C SER A 10 -20.59 14.61 1.15
N ILE A 11 -20.35 15.77 0.55
CA ILE A 11 -20.63 17.07 1.15
C ILE A 11 -22.11 17.40 0.91
N SER A 12 -22.87 17.50 2.00
CA SER A 12 -24.15 18.21 2.04
C SER A 12 -23.88 19.72 1.87
N THR A 13 -24.56 20.33 0.91
CA THR A 13 -24.23 21.60 0.25
C THR A 13 -24.50 22.87 1.07
N THR A 14 -24.61 22.81 2.39
CA THR A 14 -25.07 23.97 3.21
C THR A 14 -24.15 24.37 4.37
N MET A 15 -22.89 23.90 4.41
CA MET A 15 -21.90 24.25 5.45
C MET A 15 -20.55 24.71 4.84
N LEU A 16 -20.62 25.44 3.72
CA LEU A 16 -19.47 25.71 2.83
C LEU A 16 -18.62 26.95 3.19
N LYS A 17 -18.80 27.59 4.36
CA LYS A 17 -18.05 28.84 4.65
C LYS A 17 -17.19 28.84 5.92
N THR A 18 -17.25 27.83 6.78
CA THR A 18 -16.48 27.84 8.04
C THR A 18 -15.41 26.75 8.13
N ASN A 19 -15.41 25.77 7.22
CA ASN A 19 -14.48 24.64 7.23
C ASN A 19 -13.17 24.85 6.44
N PHE A 20 -12.94 26.02 5.86
CA PHE A 20 -11.73 26.29 5.07
C PHE A 20 -10.48 26.51 5.93
N ILE A 21 -10.63 26.70 7.25
CA ILE A 21 -9.51 27.03 8.16
C ILE A 21 -8.99 25.79 8.93
N LEU A 22 -9.67 24.64 8.90
CA LEU A 22 -9.26 23.43 9.67
C LEU A 22 -8.47 22.38 8.87
N ARG A 23 -8.15 22.63 7.58
CA ARG A 23 -7.28 21.75 6.75
C ARG A 23 -5.80 22.17 6.72
N LEU A 24 -5.36 22.94 7.70
CA LEU A 24 -4.00 23.46 7.83
C LEU A 24 -3.39 23.15 9.22
N ALA A 25 -3.72 22.00 9.80
CA ALA A 25 -2.79 21.38 10.73
C ALA A 25 -1.67 20.75 9.88
N MET A 26 -0.65 21.53 9.52
CA MET A 26 0.66 20.97 9.17
C MET A 26 1.11 20.17 10.39
N PHE A 27 1.05 18.85 10.30
CA PHE A 27 1.51 17.97 11.35
C PHE A 27 3.04 17.99 11.36
N ASN A 28 3.64 18.32 12.50
CA ASN A 28 5.09 18.32 12.68
C ASN A 28 5.59 16.89 13.00
N TYR A 29 5.53 15.98 12.04
CA TYR A 29 6.37 14.78 12.10
C TYR A 29 7.12 14.63 10.79
N SER A 30 8.38 14.20 10.88
CA SER A 30 9.18 13.85 9.72
C SER A 30 9.22 12.34 9.58
N ILE A 31 9.10 11.84 8.35
CA ILE A 31 9.13 10.40 8.06
C ILE A 31 10.60 9.98 7.94
N THR A 32 11.27 9.85 9.08
CA THR A 32 12.67 9.40 9.17
C THR A 32 12.78 7.88 9.31
N SER A 33 14.00 7.36 9.27
CA SER A 33 14.25 5.94 9.53
C SER A 33 13.82 5.53 10.95
N GLU A 34 14.06 6.40 11.94
CA GLU A 34 13.65 6.20 13.33
C GLU A 34 12.14 6.15 13.44
N PHE A 35 11.43 7.10 12.80
CA PHE A 35 9.97 7.10 12.75
C PHE A 35 9.42 5.81 12.16
N ILE A 36 9.94 5.38 11.00
CA ILE A 36 9.47 4.15 10.35
C ILE A 36 9.74 2.94 11.25
N ASN A 37 10.94 2.83 11.82
CA ASN A 37 11.31 1.71 12.71
C ASN A 37 10.45 1.67 13.98
N GLU A 38 10.17 2.82 14.58
CA GLU A 38 9.24 2.95 15.71
C GLU A 38 7.85 2.43 15.31
N LYS A 39 7.29 2.90 14.19
CA LYS A 39 5.94 2.53 13.76
C LYS A 39 5.81 1.09 13.30
N VAL A 40 6.86 0.56 12.65
CA VAL A 40 6.94 -0.87 12.33
C VAL A 40 6.99 -1.68 13.62
N SER A 41 7.84 -1.29 14.58
CA SER A 41 7.93 -1.96 15.88
C SER A 41 6.59 -1.93 16.62
N GLU A 42 5.90 -0.79 16.69
CA GLU A 42 4.55 -0.68 17.26
C GLU A 42 3.56 -1.63 16.58
N ALA A 43 3.56 -1.66 15.24
CA ALA A 43 2.63 -2.46 14.45
C ALA A 43 2.83 -3.98 14.63
N ILE A 44 4.09 -4.44 14.68
CA ILE A 44 4.44 -5.87 14.86
C ILE A 44 4.48 -6.29 16.33
N SER A 45 4.65 -5.35 17.26
CA SER A 45 4.74 -5.67 18.67
C SER A 45 3.43 -6.27 19.18
N GLN A 46 3.56 -7.32 19.96
CA GLN A 46 2.47 -7.84 20.79
C GLN A 46 2.36 -7.04 22.10
N ASN A 47 3.17 -5.99 22.28
CA ASN A 47 3.36 -5.36 23.58
C ASN A 47 2.24 -4.38 23.91
N PHE A 48 1.72 -4.61 25.11
CA PHE A 48 0.58 -3.98 25.71
C PHE A 48 0.91 -2.56 26.12
N ASP A 49 -0.01 -1.63 25.94
CA ASP A 49 0.05 -0.35 26.62
C ASP A 49 0.01 -0.62 28.14
N SER A 50 1.14 -0.46 28.82
CA SER A 50 1.28 -0.65 30.28
C SER A 50 0.57 0.43 31.10
N HIS A 51 -0.19 1.31 30.45
CA HIS A 51 -0.94 2.40 31.05
C HIS A 51 -2.42 2.09 31.37
N GLY A 52 -2.80 0.80 31.40
CA GLY A 52 -3.96 0.34 32.17
C GLY A 52 -5.35 0.62 31.58
N ASN A 53 -5.47 1.07 30.34
CA ASN A 53 -6.77 1.38 29.71
C ASN A 53 -7.37 0.24 28.86
N GLY A 54 -6.75 -0.94 28.82
CA GLY A 54 -7.38 -2.16 28.30
C GLY A 54 -7.68 -2.22 26.79
N LEU A 55 -7.23 -1.26 25.99
CA LEU A 55 -7.30 -1.37 24.52
C LEU A 55 -6.05 -2.09 24.00
N GLN A 56 -6.25 -3.24 23.35
CA GLN A 56 -5.21 -3.99 22.63
C GLN A 56 -4.68 -3.13 21.47
N SER A 57 -3.38 -2.79 21.48
CA SER A 57 -2.85 -1.64 20.71
C SER A 57 -1.78 -1.97 19.66
N GLY A 58 -1.73 -3.20 19.13
CA GLY A 58 -0.92 -3.54 17.95
C GLY A 58 -1.80 -3.63 16.70
N PHE A 59 -1.36 -3.12 15.54
CA PHE A 59 -2.13 -3.20 14.29
C PHE A 59 -2.53 -4.64 13.96
N ILE A 60 -1.61 -5.59 14.15
CA ILE A 60 -1.88 -7.01 13.95
C ILE A 60 -2.90 -7.55 14.97
N SER A 61 -2.80 -7.16 16.23
CA SER A 61 -3.79 -7.54 17.26
C SER A 61 -5.18 -7.01 16.92
N LEU A 62 -5.27 -5.80 16.36
CA LEU A 62 -6.52 -5.24 15.86
C LEU A 62 -7.05 -6.04 14.65
N MET A 63 -6.19 -6.45 13.72
CA MET A 63 -6.58 -7.31 12.60
C MET A 63 -7.16 -8.65 13.07
N VAL A 64 -6.57 -9.26 14.10
CA VAL A 64 -7.05 -10.53 14.68
C VAL A 64 -8.48 -10.41 15.21
N LEU A 65 -8.85 -9.27 15.80
CA LEU A 65 -10.20 -9.00 16.29
C LEU A 65 -11.25 -8.77 15.19
N LYS A 66 -10.83 -8.53 13.94
CA LYS A 66 -11.73 -8.15 12.83
C LYS A 66 -12.37 -9.31 12.09
N GLY A 67 -11.99 -10.55 12.43
CA GLY A 67 -12.64 -11.76 11.95
C GLY A 67 -11.76 -12.64 11.06
N ASN A 68 -12.26 -13.84 10.77
CA ASN A 68 -11.46 -14.95 10.22
C ASN A 68 -10.85 -14.68 8.83
N GLU A 69 -11.49 -13.85 7.99
CA GLU A 69 -10.96 -13.54 6.66
C GLU A 69 -9.70 -12.67 6.72
N VAL A 70 -9.67 -11.71 7.65
CA VAL A 70 -8.52 -10.80 7.86
C VAL A 70 -7.32 -11.54 8.46
N LEU A 71 -7.55 -12.65 9.18
CA LEU A 71 -6.47 -13.49 9.72
C LEU A 71 -5.56 -14.08 8.64
N LYS A 72 -6.08 -14.32 7.43
CA LYS A 72 -5.32 -14.84 6.29
C LYS A 72 -4.24 -13.87 5.81
N ASP A 73 -4.41 -12.59 6.10
CA ASP A 73 -3.51 -11.52 5.67
C ASP A 73 -2.42 -11.19 6.70
N VAL A 74 -2.52 -11.72 7.93
CA VAL A 74 -1.55 -11.44 9.00
C VAL A 74 -0.11 -11.84 8.60
N PRO A 75 0.16 -13.01 7.98
CA PRO A 75 1.51 -13.34 7.53
C PRO A 75 2.04 -12.34 6.50
N ILE A 76 1.18 -11.93 5.57
CA ILE A 76 1.54 -10.99 4.50
C ILE A 76 1.88 -9.61 5.07
N VAL A 77 1.07 -9.11 6.01
CA VAL A 77 1.32 -7.87 6.73
C VAL A 77 2.65 -7.93 7.49
N PHE A 78 2.93 -9.05 8.15
CA PHE A 78 4.19 -9.25 8.86
C PHE A 78 5.39 -9.21 7.91
N GLU A 79 5.29 -9.85 6.75
CA GLU A 79 6.36 -9.83 5.74
C GLU A 79 6.55 -8.44 5.13
N MET A 80 5.48 -7.70 4.85
CA MET A 80 5.57 -6.31 4.36
C MET A 80 6.28 -5.41 5.37
N PHE A 81 5.94 -5.51 6.65
CA PHE A 81 6.63 -4.77 7.71
C PHE A 81 8.08 -5.21 7.90
N SER A 82 8.35 -6.52 7.80
CA SER A 82 9.71 -7.05 7.88
C SER A 82 10.59 -6.55 6.73
N LEU A 83 10.05 -6.49 5.51
CA LEU A 83 10.72 -5.89 4.35
C LEU A 83 10.98 -4.39 4.55
N LEU A 84 10.00 -3.66 5.10
CA LEU A 84 10.15 -2.24 5.40
C LEU A 84 11.23 -1.99 6.47
N ALA A 85 11.24 -2.76 7.57
CA ALA A 85 12.27 -2.69 8.59
C ALA A 85 13.66 -3.09 8.08
N TYR A 86 13.73 -4.09 7.19
CA TYR A 86 14.99 -4.41 6.51
C TYR A 86 15.46 -3.23 5.66
N ALA A 87 14.57 -2.67 4.85
CA ALA A 87 14.85 -1.58 3.94
C ALA A 87 15.34 -0.32 4.66
N THR A 88 14.76 0.06 5.79
CA THR A 88 15.20 1.25 6.55
C THR A 88 16.65 1.16 7.02
N SER A 89 17.19 -0.06 7.18
CA SER A 89 18.59 -0.28 7.57
C SER A 89 19.57 -0.32 6.39
N LYS A 90 19.08 -0.38 5.15
CA LYS A 90 19.90 -0.65 3.95
C LYS A 90 19.76 0.38 2.84
N PHE A 91 18.60 1.01 2.74
CA PHE A 91 18.19 1.80 1.59
C PHE A 91 18.03 3.27 1.98
N PRO A 92 18.34 4.20 1.06
CA PRO A 92 18.08 5.60 1.29
C PRO A 92 16.57 5.87 1.44
N ILE A 93 16.26 6.89 2.24
CA ILE A 93 14.93 7.48 2.31
C ILE A 93 14.97 8.77 1.48
N ALA A 94 14.13 8.85 0.46
CA ALA A 94 14.00 10.02 -0.41
C ALA A 94 12.67 10.70 -0.13
N VAL A 95 12.71 11.95 0.33
CA VAL A 95 11.51 12.80 0.43
C VAL A 95 11.18 13.30 -0.96
N PHE A 96 10.02 12.88 -1.49
CA PHE A 96 9.58 13.26 -2.83
C PHE A 96 8.05 13.32 -2.89
N ASP A 97 7.53 14.50 -3.21
CA ASP A 97 6.10 14.74 -3.42
C ASP A 97 5.80 14.74 -4.93
N PHE A 98 5.55 13.55 -5.51
CA PHE A 98 5.21 13.45 -6.93
C PHE A 98 3.93 14.22 -7.25
N GLU A 99 3.94 15.09 -8.26
CA GLU A 99 2.72 15.77 -8.69
C GLU A 99 1.88 14.88 -9.60
N ASN A 100 2.54 14.10 -10.46
CA ASN A 100 1.93 13.18 -11.41
C ASN A 100 2.73 11.86 -11.53
N ASP A 101 2.19 10.91 -12.30
CA ASP A 101 2.77 9.58 -12.47
C ASP A 101 3.89 9.50 -13.53
N ALA A 102 4.12 10.59 -14.27
CA ALA A 102 5.17 10.68 -15.28
C ALA A 102 6.56 11.01 -14.68
N GLU A 103 6.59 11.48 -13.43
CA GLU A 103 7.80 11.95 -12.73
C GLU A 103 8.56 10.85 -12.00
N ILE A 104 7.97 9.67 -11.81
CA ILE A 104 8.70 8.53 -11.24
C ILE A 104 9.62 7.93 -12.31
N ASP A 105 10.92 8.24 -12.20
CA ASP A 105 11.96 7.43 -12.81
C ASP A 105 12.24 6.19 -11.95
N LEU A 106 11.66 5.06 -12.34
CA LEU A 106 11.86 3.77 -11.68
C LEU A 106 13.35 3.37 -11.59
N ASN A 107 14.21 3.88 -12.48
CA ASN A 107 15.65 3.59 -12.41
C ASN A 107 16.38 4.40 -11.35
N GLN A 108 15.92 5.61 -11.07
CA GLN A 108 16.49 6.46 -10.01
C GLN A 108 16.18 5.90 -8.62
N PHE A 109 14.98 5.35 -8.43
CA PHE A 109 14.49 4.92 -7.12
C PHE A 109 14.64 3.41 -6.85
N LYS A 110 15.61 2.75 -7.50
CA LYS A 110 15.93 1.35 -7.22
C LYS A 110 16.43 1.19 -5.78
N ASN A 111 15.80 0.29 -5.02
CA ASN A 111 16.16 0.03 -3.62
C ASN A 111 16.10 1.30 -2.76
N THR A 112 14.96 1.98 -2.77
CA THR A 112 14.74 3.26 -2.09
C THR A 112 13.39 3.24 -1.37
N ILE A 113 13.32 3.91 -0.22
CA ILE A 113 12.06 4.24 0.43
C ILE A 113 11.70 5.67 0.02
N VAL A 114 10.62 5.84 -0.73
CA VAL A 114 10.15 7.18 -1.13
C VAL A 114 9.04 7.61 -0.20
N VAL A 115 9.15 8.81 0.35
CA VAL A 115 8.19 9.35 1.32
C VAL A 115 7.61 10.67 0.84
N SER A 116 6.32 10.85 1.03
CA SER A 116 5.61 12.09 0.79
C SER A 116 5.00 12.53 2.12
N GLU A 117 5.67 13.47 2.80
CA GLU A 117 5.23 13.98 4.10
C GLU A 117 3.93 14.78 3.93
N ALA A 118 3.82 15.58 2.88
CA ALA A 118 2.62 16.37 2.61
C ALA A 118 1.38 15.50 2.35
N LYS A 119 1.57 14.31 1.77
CA LYS A 119 0.46 13.41 1.41
C LYS A 119 0.35 12.19 2.31
N ASN A 120 1.20 12.06 3.34
CA ASN A 120 1.23 10.94 4.28
C ASN A 120 1.35 9.57 3.61
N LYS A 121 2.35 9.43 2.73
CA LYS A 121 2.57 8.20 1.95
C LYS A 121 4.02 7.74 2.05
N LEU A 122 4.18 6.44 1.97
CA LEU A 122 5.47 5.78 1.90
C LEU A 122 5.40 4.70 0.82
N ILE A 123 6.43 4.58 0.01
CA ILE A 123 6.56 3.55 -1.03
C ILE A 123 7.94 2.92 -0.88
N LEU A 124 7.96 1.61 -0.67
CA LEU A 124 9.18 0.83 -0.73
C LEU A 124 9.38 0.32 -2.16
N LEU A 125 10.48 0.72 -2.80
CA LEU A 125 10.85 0.28 -4.14
C LEU A 125 12.04 -0.68 -4.05
N LEU A 126 11.82 -1.94 -4.44
CA LEU A 126 12.79 -3.04 -4.33
C LEU A 126 13.13 -3.59 -5.70
N THR A 127 14.42 -3.67 -6.01
CA THR A 127 14.88 -4.37 -7.21
C THR A 127 14.75 -5.88 -6.99
N VAL A 128 14.20 -6.56 -7.97
CA VAL A 128 14.02 -8.01 -7.98
C VAL A 128 14.78 -8.57 -9.16
N ASN A 129 15.71 -9.50 -8.93
CA ASN A 129 16.41 -10.17 -10.03
C ASN A 129 15.52 -11.23 -10.66
N ALA A 130 15.92 -11.69 -11.85
CA ALA A 130 15.22 -12.75 -12.54
C ALA A 130 15.14 -14.02 -11.68
N GLY A 131 13.93 -14.52 -11.44
CA GLY A 131 13.68 -15.71 -10.60
C GLY A 131 13.56 -15.43 -9.11
N ASP A 132 13.87 -14.21 -8.63
CA ASP A 132 13.90 -13.90 -7.20
C ASP A 132 12.53 -13.49 -6.63
N LEU A 133 11.57 -13.10 -7.47
CA LEU A 133 10.27 -12.56 -7.00
C LEU A 133 9.55 -13.48 -6.00
N PRO A 134 9.46 -14.81 -6.22
CA PRO A 134 8.83 -15.71 -5.24
C PRO A 134 9.55 -15.80 -3.90
N TYR A 135 10.84 -15.48 -3.85
CA TYR A 135 11.64 -15.50 -2.62
C TYR A 135 11.61 -14.15 -1.88
N VAL A 136 11.53 -13.05 -2.63
CA VAL A 136 11.45 -11.69 -2.07
C VAL A 136 10.05 -11.39 -1.55
N ALA A 137 9.01 -11.75 -2.30
CA ALA A 137 7.62 -11.45 -1.98
C ALA A 137 6.70 -12.56 -2.50
N HIS A 138 6.70 -13.70 -1.80
CA HIS A 138 5.96 -14.89 -2.21
C HIS A 138 4.46 -14.61 -2.43
N TRP A 139 3.86 -13.78 -1.58
CA TRP A 139 2.45 -13.41 -1.65
C TRP A 139 2.10 -12.60 -2.91
N ILE A 140 3.05 -11.78 -3.39
CA ILE A 140 2.90 -11.04 -4.66
C ILE A 140 3.07 -12.00 -5.83
N ALA A 141 4.10 -12.86 -5.79
CA ALA A 141 4.35 -13.84 -6.84
C ALA A 141 3.16 -14.79 -7.06
N ASP A 142 2.44 -15.16 -5.99
CA ASP A 142 1.23 -15.97 -6.07
C ASP A 142 0.08 -15.27 -6.80
N SER A 143 -0.03 -13.95 -6.67
CA SER A 143 -1.09 -13.16 -7.31
C SER A 143 -0.88 -12.98 -8.83
N ILE A 144 0.33 -13.24 -9.33
CA ILE A 144 0.68 -13.13 -10.75
C ILE A 144 0.37 -14.47 -11.42
N PRO A 145 -0.52 -14.55 -12.45
CA PRO A 145 -0.81 -15.83 -13.09
C PRO A 145 0.34 -16.36 -13.95
N SER A 146 1.08 -15.46 -14.62
CA SER A 146 2.11 -15.84 -15.59
C SER A 146 3.42 -16.24 -14.91
N GLN A 147 3.82 -17.51 -15.04
CA GLN A 147 5.12 -18.00 -14.56
C GLN A 147 6.29 -17.28 -15.23
N GLN A 148 6.13 -16.88 -16.50
CA GLN A 148 7.15 -16.12 -17.21
C GLN A 148 7.39 -14.77 -16.52
N VAL A 149 6.33 -14.06 -16.14
CA VAL A 149 6.43 -12.76 -15.45
C VAL A 149 7.09 -12.92 -14.07
N LYS A 150 6.74 -13.96 -13.31
CA LYS A 150 7.37 -14.23 -12.00
C LYS A 150 8.88 -14.44 -12.08
N ASN A 151 9.35 -14.97 -13.21
CA ASN A 151 10.76 -15.26 -13.45
C ASN A 151 11.52 -14.08 -14.07
N MET A 152 10.85 -12.98 -14.43
CA MET A 152 11.50 -11.79 -14.97
C MET A 152 12.07 -10.92 -13.86
N ALA A 153 13.14 -10.19 -14.18
CA ALA A 153 13.65 -9.13 -13.31
C ALA A 153 12.72 -7.91 -13.34
N GLY A 154 12.79 -7.05 -12.34
CA GLY A 154 11.98 -5.85 -12.30
C GLY A 154 12.13 -5.02 -11.03
N LEU A 155 11.20 -4.09 -10.87
CA LEU A 155 11.05 -3.29 -9.65
C LEU A 155 9.72 -3.61 -8.98
N LEU A 156 9.77 -3.95 -7.71
CA LEU A 156 8.61 -4.16 -6.88
C LEU A 156 8.32 -2.88 -6.09
N ALA A 157 7.12 -2.33 -6.24
CA ALA A 157 6.63 -1.19 -5.49
C ALA A 157 5.60 -1.63 -4.45
N ILE A 158 5.93 -1.44 -3.17
CA ILE A 158 5.11 -1.80 -2.03
C ILE A 158 4.68 -0.51 -1.32
N PRO A 159 3.42 -0.07 -1.50
CA PRO A 159 2.95 1.17 -0.89
C PRO A 159 2.44 0.95 0.54
N PHE A 160 2.55 2.00 1.34
CA PHE A 160 2.05 2.11 2.70
C PHE A 160 1.40 3.50 2.89
N SER A 161 0.20 3.53 3.46
CA SER A 161 -0.43 4.78 3.89
C SER A 161 0.02 5.13 5.31
N ILE A 162 0.09 6.42 5.59
CA ILE A 162 0.22 6.92 6.96
C ILE A 162 -1.11 7.54 7.36
N GLU A 163 -1.76 6.96 8.36
CA GLU A 163 -3.06 7.42 8.86
C GLU A 163 -2.94 7.92 10.30
N LEU A 164 -3.75 8.93 10.63
CA LEU A 164 -3.83 9.46 11.97
C LEU A 164 -5.02 8.85 12.71
N HIS A 165 -4.74 8.18 13.83
CA HIS A 165 -5.76 7.69 14.74
C HIS A 165 -5.53 8.30 16.12
N ALA A 166 -6.54 9.01 16.65
CA ALA A 166 -6.44 9.76 17.90
C ALA A 166 -5.21 10.69 17.96
N GLY A 167 -4.83 11.29 16.82
CA GLY A 167 -3.67 12.18 16.71
C GLY A 167 -2.30 11.48 16.63
N LYS A 168 -2.25 10.15 16.65
CA LYS A 168 -1.02 9.37 16.47
C LYS A 168 -0.93 8.82 15.04
N PRO A 169 0.23 8.92 14.37
CA PRO A 169 0.43 8.36 13.03
C PRO A 169 0.69 6.86 13.09
N PHE A 170 0.05 6.13 12.18
CA PHE A 170 0.20 4.68 11.97
C PHE A 170 0.60 4.42 10.52
N ILE A 171 1.60 3.54 10.33
CA ILE A 171 1.94 3.03 8.99
C ILE A 171 1.04 1.82 8.72
N LEU A 172 0.31 1.86 7.61
CA LEU A 172 -0.62 0.83 7.19
C LEU A 172 -0.17 0.25 5.85
N PRO A 173 0.08 -1.06 5.75
CA PRO A 173 0.36 -1.70 4.47
C PRO A 173 -0.85 -1.61 3.55
N GLU A 174 -0.61 -1.32 2.27
CA GLU A 174 -1.68 -1.30 1.28
C GLU A 174 -2.07 -2.70 0.81
N TRP A 175 -3.33 -2.83 0.39
CA TRP A 175 -3.88 -4.08 -0.12
C TRP A 175 -3.43 -4.43 -1.54
N CYS A 176 -2.76 -3.49 -2.22
CA CYS A 176 -2.21 -3.67 -3.55
C CYS A 176 -0.73 -3.28 -3.61
N ALA A 177 -0.02 -3.88 -4.55
CA ALA A 177 1.34 -3.54 -4.93
C ALA A 177 1.47 -3.51 -6.46
N ALA A 178 2.61 -3.09 -6.98
CA ALA A 178 2.91 -3.12 -8.40
C ALA A 178 4.26 -3.78 -8.66
N PHE A 179 4.33 -4.62 -9.68
CA PHE A 179 5.58 -5.15 -10.22
C PHE A 179 5.84 -4.60 -11.62
N TYR A 180 6.94 -3.88 -11.77
CA TYR A 180 7.38 -3.29 -13.02
C TYR A 180 8.39 -4.18 -13.70
N VAL A 181 7.94 -4.93 -14.71
CA VAL A 181 8.79 -5.87 -15.44
C VAL A 181 9.94 -5.13 -16.11
N ASN A 182 11.17 -5.59 -15.91
CA ASN A 182 12.41 -4.99 -16.38
C ASN A 182 12.59 -3.51 -15.97
N ASN A 183 11.96 -3.08 -14.88
CA ASN A 183 11.91 -1.67 -14.46
C ASN A 183 11.26 -0.75 -15.51
N ASN A 184 10.40 -1.30 -16.37
CA ASN A 184 9.68 -0.53 -17.38
C ASN A 184 8.33 -0.09 -16.82
N ARG A 185 8.12 1.23 -16.79
CA ARG A 185 6.88 1.86 -16.35
C ARG A 185 5.66 1.48 -17.19
N GLU A 186 5.88 1.12 -18.45
CA GLU A 186 4.83 0.67 -19.37
C GLU A 186 4.37 -0.76 -19.04
N HIS A 187 5.18 -1.53 -18.32
CA HIS A 187 4.92 -2.94 -17.97
C HIS A 187 4.60 -3.09 -16.48
N CYS A 188 3.63 -2.30 -16.01
CA CYS A 188 3.10 -2.39 -14.65
C CYS A 188 2.14 -3.57 -14.51
N ILE A 189 2.46 -4.50 -13.62
CA ILE A 189 1.59 -5.60 -13.20
C ILE A 189 1.03 -5.26 -11.81
N PRO A 190 -0.23 -4.79 -11.70
CA PRO A 190 -0.85 -4.58 -10.40
C PRO A 190 -1.13 -5.93 -9.74
N THR A 191 -0.95 -6.00 -8.42
CA THR A 191 -1.09 -7.24 -7.65
C THR A 191 -1.88 -7.00 -6.38
N VAL A 192 -2.72 -7.96 -5.98
CA VAL A 192 -3.35 -7.97 -4.66
C VAL A 192 -2.37 -8.57 -3.66
N THR A 193 -2.06 -7.81 -2.61
CA THR A 193 -1.25 -8.29 -1.47
C THR A 193 -2.14 -8.86 -0.38
N LEU A 194 -3.19 -8.15 0.03
CA LEU A 194 -4.08 -8.54 1.13
C LEU A 194 -5.35 -9.21 0.57
N ARG A 195 -5.44 -10.53 0.69
CA ARG A 195 -6.49 -11.36 0.06
C ARG A 195 -7.84 -11.23 0.76
N SER A 196 -7.87 -10.86 2.04
CA SER A 196 -9.13 -10.59 2.74
C SER A 196 -9.91 -9.46 2.07
N MET A 197 -9.19 -8.49 1.48
CA MET A 197 -9.79 -7.37 0.76
C MET A 197 -10.46 -7.83 -0.53
N ALA A 198 -9.87 -8.77 -1.27
CA ALA A 198 -10.44 -9.34 -2.49
C ALA A 198 -11.68 -10.22 -2.24
N ASN A 199 -11.78 -10.86 -1.07
CA ASN A 199 -12.90 -11.74 -0.71
C ASN A 199 -13.99 -11.04 0.09
N SER A 200 -13.75 -9.79 0.50
CA SER A 200 -14.70 -9.01 1.26
C SER A 200 -15.74 -8.40 0.32
N ASN A 201 -17.02 -8.50 0.65
CA ASN A 201 -18.11 -7.75 -0.01
C ASN A 201 -18.03 -6.23 0.32
N ILE A 202 -16.83 -5.65 0.23
CA ILE A 202 -16.57 -4.23 0.45
C ILE A 202 -16.68 -3.53 -0.91
N GLU A 203 -17.35 -2.38 -0.95
CA GLU A 203 -17.58 -1.59 -2.19
C GLU A 203 -16.28 -1.26 -2.95
N ALA A 204 -15.12 -1.19 -2.27
CA ALA A 204 -13.81 -1.04 -2.90
C ALA A 204 -13.40 -2.23 -3.81
N PHE A 205 -14.14 -3.34 -3.76
CA PHE A 205 -13.98 -4.53 -4.61
C PHE A 205 -15.27 -4.89 -5.37
N SER A 206 -16.29 -4.02 -5.38
CA SER A 206 -17.38 -4.19 -6.34
C SER A 206 -16.87 -3.83 -7.74
N GLY A 207 -16.47 -4.83 -8.53
CA GLY A 207 -15.94 -4.65 -9.88
C GLY A 207 -14.64 -5.40 -10.15
N ASP A 208 -13.90 -4.97 -11.17
CA ASP A 208 -12.58 -5.53 -11.48
C ASP A 208 -11.53 -5.01 -10.49
N TRP A 209 -10.97 -5.92 -9.68
CA TRP A 209 -9.94 -5.58 -8.70
C TRP A 209 -8.71 -4.95 -9.35
N ILE A 210 -8.40 -5.29 -10.60
CA ILE A 210 -7.24 -4.78 -11.32
C ILE A 210 -7.40 -3.27 -11.55
N GLU A 211 -8.59 -2.84 -11.97
CA GLU A 211 -8.91 -1.42 -12.15
C GLU A 211 -8.80 -0.65 -10.82
N ASN A 212 -9.36 -1.21 -9.75
CA ASN A 212 -9.31 -0.61 -8.41
C ASN A 212 -7.88 -0.53 -7.88
N ALA A 213 -7.05 -1.54 -8.15
CA ALA A 213 -5.65 -1.57 -7.77
C ALA A 213 -4.88 -0.48 -8.53
N LEU A 214 -5.06 -0.34 -9.84
CA LEU A 214 -4.42 0.73 -10.61
C LEU A 214 -4.89 2.12 -10.18
N HIS A 215 -6.17 2.28 -9.85
CA HIS A 215 -6.67 3.53 -9.28
C HIS A 215 -6.00 3.83 -7.93
N ARG A 216 -5.87 2.83 -7.04
CA ARG A 216 -5.19 2.98 -5.76
C ARG A 216 -3.69 3.27 -5.92
N LEU A 217 -3.00 2.58 -6.81
CA LEU A 217 -1.60 2.83 -7.12
C LEU A 217 -1.37 4.24 -7.71
N SER A 218 -2.33 4.76 -8.50
CA SER A 218 -2.27 6.15 -8.98
C SER A 218 -2.35 7.17 -7.85
N PHE A 219 -3.04 6.87 -6.75
CA PHE A 219 -3.02 7.72 -5.56
C PHE A 219 -1.62 7.78 -4.94
N PHE A 220 -0.80 6.75 -5.08
CA PHE A 220 0.62 6.78 -4.71
C PHE A 220 1.52 7.39 -5.79
N ASN A 221 0.94 8.00 -6.82
CA ASN A 221 1.66 8.56 -7.97
C ASN A 221 2.54 7.54 -8.71
N LEU A 222 2.31 6.24 -8.50
CA LEU A 222 3.00 5.18 -9.22
C LEU A 222 2.64 5.20 -10.71
N PRO A 223 3.59 4.93 -11.62
CA PRO A 223 3.31 4.92 -13.05
C PRO A 223 2.37 3.77 -13.37
N VAL A 224 1.13 4.11 -13.73
CA VAL A 224 0.08 3.13 -14.03
C VAL A 224 -0.71 3.45 -15.30
N ARG A 225 -0.50 4.64 -15.88
CA ARG A 225 -1.24 5.11 -17.06
C ARG A 225 -1.32 4.07 -18.17
N ASP A 226 -0.18 3.50 -18.57
CA ASP A 226 -0.13 2.60 -19.73
C ASP A 226 -0.82 1.26 -19.41
N ALA A 227 -0.73 0.76 -18.16
CA ALA A 227 -1.51 -0.39 -17.70
C ALA A 227 -3.02 -0.12 -17.66
N ARG A 228 -3.44 1.10 -17.28
CA ARG A 228 -4.86 1.49 -17.31
C ARG A 228 -5.40 1.55 -18.73
N GLU A 229 -4.62 2.05 -19.69
CA GLU A 229 -5.01 2.04 -21.11
C GLU A 229 -5.11 0.61 -21.66
N ALA A 230 -4.16 -0.27 -21.30
CA ALA A 230 -4.21 -1.67 -21.71
C ALA A 230 -5.52 -2.36 -21.31
N ILE A 231 -6.03 -2.13 -20.08
CA ILE A 231 -7.31 -2.68 -19.61
C ILE A 231 -8.48 -2.17 -20.44
N LYS A 232 -8.54 -0.86 -20.75
CA LYS A 232 -9.62 -0.29 -21.57
C LYS A 232 -9.68 -0.90 -22.96
N THR A 233 -8.52 -1.24 -23.52
CA THR A 233 -8.39 -1.88 -24.84
C THR A 233 -8.54 -3.39 -24.82
N ALA A 234 -8.57 -4.02 -23.64
CA ALA A 234 -8.73 -5.45 -23.51
C ALA A 234 -10.18 -5.86 -23.89
N PRO A 235 -10.38 -6.97 -24.61
CA PRO A 235 -11.71 -7.47 -24.91
C PRO A 235 -12.50 -7.71 -23.61
N HIS A 236 -13.71 -7.16 -23.50
CA HIS A 236 -14.63 -7.42 -22.39
C HIS A 236 -14.88 -8.93 -22.28
N GLY A 237 -14.28 -9.58 -21.29
CA GLY A 237 -14.32 -11.03 -21.11
C GLY A 237 -13.02 -11.67 -20.59
N ALA A 238 -11.90 -10.93 -20.53
CA ALA A 238 -10.65 -11.41 -19.93
C ALA A 238 -10.50 -11.12 -18.43
N THR A 239 -11.41 -10.32 -17.85
CA THR A 239 -11.40 -9.92 -16.44
C THR A 239 -12.27 -10.87 -15.62
N ASN A 240 -11.63 -11.90 -15.06
CA ASN A 240 -12.08 -12.77 -13.95
C ASN A 240 -13.60 -12.85 -13.68
N THR A 241 -14.31 -13.69 -14.43
CA THR A 241 -15.45 -14.42 -13.86
C THR A 241 -14.92 -15.62 -13.07
N ASN A 242 -14.54 -15.42 -11.82
CA ASN A 242 -14.51 -16.52 -10.85
C ASN A 242 -15.76 -16.37 -9.98
N LYS A 243 -16.77 -17.19 -10.31
CA LYS A 243 -17.85 -17.56 -9.40
C LYS A 243 -17.31 -18.52 -8.35
#